data_AF-J5V6L4-F1
#
_entry.id   AF-J5V6L4-F1
#
_cell.length_a   1.000
_cell.length_b   1.000
_cell.length_c   1.000
_cell.angle_alpha   90.00
_cell.angle_beta   90.00
_cell.angle_gamma   90.00
#
_symmetry.space_group_name_H-M   'P 1'
#
loop_
_entity.id
_entity.type
_entity.pdbx_description
1 polymer ?
#
loop_
_entity_poly.entity_id
_entity_poly.type
_entity_poly.pdbx_seq_one_letter_code
_entity_poly.pdbx_strand_id
1 'polypeptide(L)'
;MSTWTDISIGNFTLYDTQNDYHQWYFQKADRVREIVKDEDGSWSEGTFIGYRTTVAQMRRRLQLNGYDRAALERDFSTAIESWKTDSIAELAKLESEEHPHGENYLQYRITWLKHVIPVLENATLDDWLDRLNKAACWPSNERDFAQLLTWIETGDPVLSLMVSSVDGDCSWVRDSNFNFPCTQRDFYSLAILLITEDGAVCELDLKWLISAELTDDFDDLEEKHAGATQPLRHARQSLSELSALVGTVAKLAMRQPFVLFKGLTFQKLCLPGAFRPGD
;
A
#
# COMPACT_ATOMS: atom_id res chain seq x y z
N MET A 1 -14.25 3.79 -7.29
CA MET A 1 -12.96 3.52 -7.96
C MET A 1 -12.32 2.36 -7.24
N SER A 2 -11.68 1.43 -7.94
CA SER A 2 -10.90 0.39 -7.28
C SER A 2 -9.63 1.01 -6.69
N THR A 3 -9.27 0.60 -5.48
CA THR A 3 -7.98 0.91 -4.84
C THR A 3 -7.18 -0.37 -4.68
N TRP A 4 -5.86 -0.24 -4.62
CA TRP A 4 -4.95 -1.37 -4.45
C TRP A 4 -4.02 -1.08 -3.27
N THR A 5 -3.69 -2.13 -2.54
CA THR A 5 -2.62 -2.14 -1.55
C THR A 5 -1.61 -3.21 -1.93
N ASP A 6 -0.36 -3.00 -1.56
CA ASP A 6 0.70 -3.95 -1.81
C ASP A 6 1.64 -4.09 -0.61
N ILE A 7 2.23 -5.28 -0.52
CA ILE A 7 3.41 -5.53 0.30
C ILE A 7 4.62 -5.48 -0.63
N SER A 8 5.56 -4.58 -0.36
CA SER A 8 6.72 -4.36 -1.22
C SER A 8 8.04 -4.28 -0.47
N ILE A 9 9.11 -4.64 -1.20
CA ILE A 9 10.52 -4.54 -0.80
C ILE A 9 11.30 -3.99 -1.98
N GLY A 10 11.65 -2.71 -1.95
CA GLY A 10 12.30 -2.05 -3.08
C GLY A 10 11.47 -2.18 -4.37
N ASN A 11 12.03 -2.81 -5.40
CA ASN A 11 11.36 -3.00 -6.70
C ASN A 11 10.47 -4.26 -6.75
N PHE A 12 10.34 -5.00 -5.64
CA PHE A 12 9.56 -6.23 -5.59
C PHE A 12 8.22 -6.00 -4.92
N THR A 13 7.14 -6.40 -5.59
CA THR A 13 5.82 -6.60 -4.98
C THR A 13 5.69 -8.07 -4.57
N LEU A 14 5.44 -8.33 -3.29
CA LEU A 14 5.23 -9.68 -2.74
C LEU A 14 3.77 -10.09 -2.81
N TYR A 15 2.89 -9.19 -2.40
CA TYR A 15 1.45 -9.36 -2.38
C TYR A 15 0.79 -8.08 -2.83
N ASP A 16 -0.33 -8.21 -3.50
CA ASP A 16 -1.19 -7.13 -3.95
C ASP A 16 -2.65 -7.51 -3.66
N THR A 17 -3.45 -6.54 -3.23
CA THR A 17 -4.85 -6.79 -2.87
C THR A 17 -5.72 -5.63 -3.31
N GLN A 18 -6.85 -5.96 -3.94
CA GLN A 18 -7.79 -4.97 -4.45
C GLN A 18 -8.88 -4.67 -3.42
N ASN A 19 -9.06 -3.39 -3.10
CA ASN A 19 -10.09 -2.85 -2.18
C ASN A 19 -10.04 -3.44 -0.75
N ASP A 20 -8.97 -4.14 -0.40
CA ASP A 20 -8.69 -4.68 0.93
C ASP A 20 -7.16 -4.75 1.10
N TYR A 21 -6.69 -5.24 2.24
CA TYR A 21 -5.27 -5.50 2.48
C TYR A 21 -5.03 -6.87 3.12
N HIS A 22 -3.96 -7.52 2.69
CA HIS A 22 -3.44 -8.69 3.37
C HIS A 22 -2.38 -8.28 4.39
N GLN A 23 -2.68 -8.35 5.70
CA GLN A 23 -1.72 -8.00 6.74
C GLN A 23 -0.48 -8.91 6.77
N TRP A 24 -0.57 -10.12 6.20
CA TRP A 24 0.51 -11.11 6.18
C TRP A 24 1.13 -11.32 7.58
N TYR A 25 2.47 -11.40 7.69
CA TYR A 25 3.20 -11.53 8.96
C TYR A 25 3.52 -10.19 9.64
N PHE A 26 2.92 -9.07 9.22
CA PHE A 26 3.02 -7.82 9.97
C PHE A 26 2.28 -7.92 11.31
N GLN A 27 2.79 -7.22 12.31
CA GLN A 27 2.23 -7.17 13.66
C GLN A 27 1.75 -5.76 13.97
N LYS A 28 0.88 -5.62 14.98
CA LYS A 28 0.39 -4.30 15.44
C LYS A 28 1.50 -3.32 15.84
N ALA A 29 2.66 -3.84 16.24
CA ALA A 29 3.83 -3.05 16.59
C ALA A 29 4.57 -2.47 15.37
N ASP A 30 4.33 -3.00 14.17
CA ASP A 30 4.90 -2.50 12.92
C ASP A 30 4.06 -1.36 12.31
N ARG A 31 2.94 -0.97 12.95
CA ARG A 31 2.11 0.14 12.46
C ARG A 31 2.89 1.45 12.50
N VAL A 32 2.92 2.15 11.39
CA VAL A 32 3.57 3.46 11.24
C VAL A 32 2.56 4.43 10.65
N ARG A 33 2.57 5.66 11.18
CA ARG A 33 1.77 6.78 10.72
C ARG A 33 2.63 8.02 10.60
N GLU A 34 3.01 8.34 9.37
CA GLU A 34 3.85 9.47 8.99
C GLU A 34 3.08 10.32 7.99
N ILE A 35 2.44 11.40 8.47
CA ILE A 35 1.64 12.28 7.62
C ILE A 35 2.46 13.51 7.24
N VAL A 36 2.59 13.71 5.92
CA VAL A 36 3.16 14.91 5.32
C VAL A 36 2.06 15.57 4.49
N LYS A 37 1.60 16.75 4.89
CA LYS A 37 0.53 17.48 4.20
C LYS A 37 1.11 18.49 3.21
N ASP A 38 0.51 18.56 2.03
CA ASP A 38 0.78 19.63 1.07
C ASP A 38 0.14 20.95 1.50
N GLU A 39 0.45 22.04 0.79
CA GLU A 39 -0.04 23.39 1.09
C GLU A 39 -1.58 23.50 1.10
N ASP A 40 -2.26 22.64 0.34
CA ASP A 40 -3.72 22.56 0.26
C ASP A 40 -4.35 21.68 1.37
N GLY A 41 -3.52 21.08 2.23
CA GLY A 41 -3.93 20.20 3.32
C GLY A 41 -4.19 18.75 2.91
N SER A 42 -4.02 18.40 1.62
CA SER A 42 -4.08 17.03 1.12
C SER A 42 -2.84 16.22 1.54
N TRP A 43 -2.93 14.90 1.44
CA TRP A 43 -1.81 14.01 1.74
C TRP A 43 -0.79 14.07 0.61
N SER A 44 0.42 14.52 0.92
CA SER A 44 1.52 14.51 -0.04
C SER A 44 1.97 13.09 -0.36
N GLU A 45 2.77 12.95 -1.43
CA GLU A 45 3.41 11.69 -1.80
C GLU A 45 4.22 11.08 -0.64
N GLY A 46 4.89 11.91 0.17
CA GLY A 46 5.67 11.47 1.33
C GLY A 46 4.87 11.01 2.55
N THR A 47 3.53 11.00 2.48
CA THR A 47 2.70 10.39 3.52
C THR A 47 2.77 8.87 3.43
N PHE A 48 3.09 8.22 4.55
CA PHE A 48 3.04 6.77 4.71
C PHE A 48 2.15 6.40 5.91
N ILE A 49 1.15 5.56 5.66
CA ILE A 49 0.30 5.01 6.72
C ILE A 49 0.10 3.53 6.42
N GLY A 50 0.56 2.67 7.32
CA GLY A 50 0.61 1.25 7.03
C GLY A 50 1.45 0.47 8.01
N TYR A 51 2.00 -0.66 7.56
CA TYR A 51 2.92 -1.47 8.35
C TYR A 51 4.32 -1.43 7.74
N ARG A 52 5.34 -1.27 8.58
CA ARG A 52 6.74 -1.17 8.16
C ARG A 52 7.62 -1.99 9.11
N THR A 53 8.45 -2.85 8.54
CA THR A 53 9.43 -3.63 9.31
C THR A 53 10.68 -3.89 8.48
N THR A 54 11.71 -4.50 9.05
CA THR A 54 12.93 -4.87 8.31
C THR A 54 12.81 -6.24 7.65
N VAL A 55 13.54 -6.44 6.55
CA VAL A 55 13.68 -7.75 5.90
C VAL A 55 14.14 -8.82 6.89
N ALA A 56 15.09 -8.50 7.78
CA ALA A 56 15.55 -9.43 8.81
C ALA A 56 14.43 -9.91 9.74
N GLN A 57 13.59 -8.98 10.22
CA GLN A 57 12.45 -9.31 11.07
C GLN A 57 11.41 -10.14 10.31
N MET A 58 11.12 -9.80 9.06
CA MET A 58 10.16 -10.54 8.25
C MET A 58 10.65 -11.96 7.94
N ARG A 59 11.91 -12.10 7.53
CA ARG A 59 12.55 -13.41 7.29
C ARG A 59 12.52 -14.28 8.54
N ARG A 60 12.77 -13.70 9.72
CA ARG A 60 12.66 -14.41 11.01
C ARG A 60 11.24 -14.90 11.28
N ARG A 61 10.22 -14.09 10.98
CA ARG A 61 8.81 -14.48 11.16
C ARG A 61 8.41 -15.62 10.22
N LEU A 62 8.83 -15.57 8.96
CA LEU A 62 8.63 -16.68 8.01
C LEU A 62 9.30 -17.97 8.50
N GLN A 63 10.54 -17.87 8.96
CA GLN A 63 11.28 -19.02 9.51
C GLN A 63 10.54 -19.67 10.68
N LEU A 64 9.97 -18.87 11.59
CA LEU A 64 9.18 -19.38 12.71
C LEU A 64 7.89 -20.10 12.27
N ASN A 65 7.41 -19.85 11.06
CA ASN A 65 6.26 -20.52 10.44
C ASN A 65 6.66 -21.67 9.50
N GLY A 66 7.94 -22.07 9.49
CA GLY A 66 8.42 -23.21 8.71
C GLY A 66 8.94 -22.86 7.31
N TYR A 67 9.03 -21.58 6.97
CA TYR A 67 9.62 -21.12 5.71
C TYR A 67 11.10 -20.78 5.91
N ASP A 68 11.97 -21.73 5.55
CA ASP A 68 13.41 -21.55 5.53
C ASP A 68 14.01 -21.87 4.15
N ARG A 69 15.31 -21.60 3.98
CA ARG A 69 16.02 -21.82 2.71
C ARG A 69 15.94 -23.27 2.22
N ALA A 70 15.88 -24.25 3.12
CA ALA A 70 15.79 -25.66 2.77
C ALA A 70 14.37 -26.07 2.39
N ALA A 71 13.35 -25.47 3.01
CA ALA A 71 11.96 -25.60 2.57
C ALA A 71 11.77 -24.98 1.19
N LEU A 72 12.36 -23.81 0.93
CA LEU A 72 12.35 -23.17 -0.39
C LEU A 72 12.99 -24.04 -1.47
N GLU A 73 14.15 -24.65 -1.22
CA GLU A 73 14.82 -25.54 -2.19
C GLU A 73 13.92 -26.73 -2.58
N ARG A 74 13.26 -27.32 -1.58
CA ARG A 74 12.35 -28.45 -1.80
C ARG A 74 11.10 -28.04 -2.59
N ASP A 75 10.53 -26.88 -2.25
CA ASP A 75 9.38 -26.34 -2.97
C ASP A 75 9.73 -26.01 -4.41
N PHE A 76 10.82 -25.27 -4.63
CA PHE A 76 11.36 -24.92 -5.94
C PHE A 76 11.58 -26.18 -6.80
N SER A 77 12.26 -27.20 -6.24
CA SER A 77 12.50 -28.46 -6.95
C SER A 77 11.18 -29.14 -7.33
N THR A 78 10.20 -29.14 -6.43
CA THR A 78 8.88 -29.72 -6.71
C THR A 78 8.15 -28.96 -7.82
N ALA A 79 8.19 -27.63 -7.79
CA ALA A 79 7.61 -26.77 -8.81
C ALA A 79 8.26 -26.99 -10.18
N ILE A 80 9.60 -26.96 -10.25
CA ILE A 80 10.36 -27.21 -11.48
C ILE A 80 10.02 -28.57 -12.09
N GLU A 81 10.00 -29.64 -11.29
CA GLU A 81 9.69 -30.98 -11.81
C GLU A 81 8.25 -31.11 -12.31
N SER A 82 7.30 -30.45 -11.64
CA SER A 82 5.92 -30.35 -12.15
C SER A 82 5.88 -29.61 -13.48
N TRP A 83 6.52 -28.43 -13.58
CA TRP A 83 6.53 -27.62 -14.79
C TRP A 83 7.20 -28.36 -15.96
N LYS A 84 8.30 -29.07 -15.72
CA LYS A 84 8.95 -29.91 -16.73
C LYS A 84 7.99 -30.96 -17.27
N THR A 85 7.37 -31.72 -16.36
CA THR A 85 6.46 -32.80 -16.73
C THR A 85 5.29 -32.27 -17.55
N ASP A 86 4.67 -31.19 -17.09
CA ASP A 86 3.53 -30.55 -17.76
C ASP A 86 3.93 -29.97 -19.11
N SER A 87 5.06 -29.25 -19.18
CA SER A 87 5.57 -28.64 -20.42
C SER A 87 5.87 -29.67 -21.50
N ILE A 88 6.51 -30.78 -21.13
CA ILE A 88 6.88 -31.86 -22.06
C ILE A 88 5.62 -32.58 -22.56
N ALA A 89 4.68 -32.88 -21.65
CA ALA A 89 3.43 -33.52 -22.00
C ALA A 89 2.57 -32.62 -22.92
N GLU A 90 2.51 -31.32 -22.62
CA GLU A 90 1.81 -30.33 -23.44
C GLU A 90 2.44 -30.22 -24.83
N LEU A 91 3.77 -30.08 -24.92
CA LEU A 91 4.48 -29.99 -26.19
C LEU A 91 4.24 -31.24 -27.05
N ALA A 92 4.35 -32.44 -26.47
CA ALA A 92 4.13 -33.69 -27.20
C ALA A 92 2.70 -33.79 -27.75
N LYS A 93 1.70 -33.33 -26.97
CA LYS A 93 0.30 -33.28 -27.40
C LYS A 93 0.14 -32.31 -28.58
N LEU A 94 0.64 -31.07 -28.44
CA LEU A 94 0.57 -30.03 -29.46
C LEU A 94 1.34 -30.37 -30.75
N GLU A 95 2.37 -31.20 -30.69
CA GLU A 95 3.06 -31.66 -31.91
C GLU A 95 2.36 -32.83 -32.59
N SER A 96 1.51 -33.58 -31.87
CA SER A 96 0.81 -34.76 -32.39
C SER A 96 -0.54 -34.46 -33.05
N GLU A 97 -1.19 -33.35 -32.71
CA GLU A 97 -2.48 -32.96 -33.25
C GLU A 97 -2.29 -32.28 -34.62
N GLU A 98 -3.06 -32.67 -35.65
CA GLU A 98 -3.11 -31.93 -36.92
C GLU A 98 -3.90 -30.65 -36.69
N HIS A 99 -3.19 -29.53 -36.61
CA HIS A 99 -3.79 -28.23 -36.39
C HIS A 99 -4.32 -27.67 -37.72
N PRO A 100 -5.63 -27.39 -37.84
CA PRO A 100 -6.17 -26.70 -39.01
C PRO A 100 -5.39 -25.40 -39.24
N HIS A 101 -5.00 -25.13 -40.50
CA HIS A 101 -4.27 -23.91 -40.85
C HIS A 101 -4.95 -22.65 -40.27
N GLY A 102 -4.23 -21.90 -39.41
CA GLY A 102 -4.67 -20.58 -38.94
C GLY A 102 -4.52 -20.29 -37.44
N GLU A 103 -4.15 -21.27 -36.61
CA GLU A 103 -4.02 -21.06 -35.17
C GLU A 103 -2.63 -20.52 -34.77
N ASN A 104 -2.39 -19.24 -35.06
CA ASN A 104 -1.15 -18.54 -34.68
C ASN A 104 -0.79 -18.75 -33.20
N TYR A 105 -1.80 -18.81 -32.32
CA TYR A 105 -1.62 -19.05 -30.89
C TYR A 105 -0.88 -20.35 -30.56
N LEU A 106 -1.27 -21.47 -31.18
CA LEU A 106 -0.67 -22.77 -30.90
C LEU A 106 0.77 -22.85 -31.41
N GLN A 107 1.06 -22.22 -32.55
CA GLN A 107 2.43 -22.10 -33.03
C GLN A 107 3.30 -21.27 -32.08
N TYR A 108 2.79 -20.19 -31.50
CA TYR A 108 3.51 -19.42 -30.47
C TYR A 108 3.72 -20.25 -29.21
N ARG A 109 2.70 -21.02 -28.76
CA ARG A 109 2.82 -21.88 -27.58
C ARG A 109 3.85 -22.99 -27.77
N ILE A 110 3.86 -23.69 -28.92
CA ILE A 110 4.88 -24.70 -29.26
C ILE A 110 6.27 -24.07 -29.24
N THR A 111 6.43 -22.90 -29.87
CA THR A 111 7.72 -22.19 -29.92
C THR A 111 8.18 -21.80 -28.52
N TRP A 112 7.26 -21.31 -27.69
CA TRP A 112 7.57 -20.96 -26.30
C TRP A 112 7.97 -22.22 -25.50
N LEU A 113 7.17 -23.29 -25.52
CA LEU A 113 7.54 -24.54 -24.81
C LEU A 113 8.93 -25.07 -25.20
N LYS A 114 9.34 -24.94 -26.47
CA LYS A 114 10.69 -25.31 -26.93
C LYS A 114 11.82 -24.46 -26.34
N HIS A 115 11.55 -23.23 -25.91
CA HIS A 115 12.50 -22.41 -25.15
C HIS A 115 12.44 -22.69 -23.65
N VAL A 116 11.24 -22.92 -23.06
CA VAL A 116 11.07 -23.22 -21.63
C VAL A 116 11.83 -24.48 -21.24
N ILE A 117 11.55 -25.59 -21.93
CA ILE A 117 11.92 -26.94 -21.47
C ILE A 117 13.44 -27.05 -21.20
N PRO A 118 14.34 -26.60 -22.11
CA PRO A 118 15.78 -26.64 -21.86
C PRO A 118 16.24 -25.78 -20.67
N VAL A 119 15.54 -24.68 -20.39
CA VAL A 119 15.85 -23.81 -19.24
C VAL A 119 15.50 -24.53 -17.95
N LEU A 120 14.33 -25.18 -17.89
CA LEU A 120 13.90 -25.92 -16.71
C LEU A 120 14.83 -27.10 -16.39
N GLU A 121 15.31 -27.83 -17.41
CA GLU A 121 16.21 -28.99 -17.23
C GLU A 121 17.45 -28.68 -16.41
N ASN A 122 18.01 -27.48 -16.55
CA ASN A 122 19.27 -27.08 -15.95
C ASN A 122 19.12 -26.07 -14.80
N ALA A 123 17.89 -25.71 -14.44
CA ALA A 123 17.61 -24.68 -13.44
C ALA A 123 17.95 -25.15 -12.01
N THR A 124 18.72 -24.34 -11.28
CA THR A 124 18.92 -24.48 -9.84
C THR A 124 18.30 -23.29 -9.11
N LEU A 125 17.96 -23.43 -7.83
CA LEU A 125 17.41 -22.31 -7.07
C LEU A 125 18.40 -21.12 -7.01
N ASP A 126 19.68 -21.39 -6.80
CA ASP A 126 20.70 -20.34 -6.73
C ASP A 126 20.81 -19.56 -8.05
N ASP A 127 20.66 -20.22 -9.20
CA ASP A 127 20.64 -19.53 -10.50
C ASP A 127 19.51 -18.51 -10.59
N TRP A 128 18.32 -18.84 -10.09
CA TRP A 128 17.18 -17.95 -10.09
C TRP A 128 17.35 -16.80 -9.09
N LEU A 129 17.87 -17.10 -7.89
CA LEU A 129 18.13 -16.09 -6.87
C LEU A 129 19.11 -15.01 -7.38
N ASP A 130 20.18 -15.42 -8.08
CA ASP A 130 21.18 -14.52 -8.66
C ASP A 130 20.63 -13.59 -9.77
N ARG A 131 19.45 -13.90 -10.31
CA ARG A 131 18.85 -13.22 -11.47
C ARG A 131 17.61 -12.42 -11.12
N LEU A 132 16.98 -12.64 -9.97
CA LEU A 132 15.79 -11.89 -9.51
C LEU A 132 15.99 -10.38 -9.54
N ASN A 133 17.12 -9.86 -9.01
CA ASN A 133 17.40 -8.43 -9.05
C ASN A 133 17.57 -7.90 -10.48
N LYS A 134 18.12 -8.71 -11.39
CA LYS A 134 18.25 -8.33 -12.81
C LYS A 134 16.89 -8.30 -13.49
N ALA A 135 16.02 -9.26 -13.19
CA ALA A 135 14.66 -9.33 -13.71
C ALA A 135 13.82 -8.13 -13.24
N ALA A 136 13.91 -7.76 -11.96
CA ALA A 136 13.18 -6.61 -11.40
C ALA A 136 13.64 -5.26 -11.98
N CYS A 137 14.90 -5.16 -12.41
CA CYS A 137 15.44 -3.98 -13.07
C CYS A 137 15.36 -4.04 -14.61
N TRP A 138 14.73 -5.09 -15.17
CA TRP A 138 14.65 -5.24 -16.62
C TRP A 138 13.76 -4.13 -17.21
N PRO A 139 14.22 -3.41 -18.24
CA PRO A 139 13.43 -2.36 -18.86
C PRO A 139 12.23 -3.01 -19.56
N SER A 140 11.07 -2.95 -18.92
CA SER A 140 9.85 -3.49 -19.48
C SER A 140 9.30 -2.49 -20.52
N ASN A 141 9.15 -2.93 -21.77
CA ASN A 141 8.55 -2.11 -22.82
C ASN A 141 7.07 -2.48 -22.92
N GLU A 142 6.15 -1.51 -23.00
CA GLU A 142 4.71 -1.80 -23.13
C GLU A 142 4.39 -2.72 -24.32
N ARG A 143 5.25 -2.72 -25.35
CA ARG A 143 5.14 -3.59 -26.53
C ARG A 143 5.48 -5.04 -26.25
N ASP A 144 6.30 -5.34 -25.24
CA ASP A 144 6.73 -6.70 -24.91
C ASP A 144 5.59 -7.53 -24.31
N PHE A 145 4.56 -6.85 -23.78
CA PHE A 145 3.33 -7.47 -23.27
C PHE A 145 2.14 -7.38 -24.25
N ALA A 146 2.32 -6.78 -25.43
CA ALA A 146 1.26 -6.68 -26.43
C ALA A 146 0.93 -8.03 -27.09
N GLN A 147 1.83 -9.01 -26.98
CA GLN A 147 1.65 -10.38 -27.46
C GLN A 147 1.95 -11.36 -26.33
N LEU A 148 0.95 -12.14 -25.92
CA LEU A 148 1.14 -13.26 -25.01
C LEU A 148 2.16 -14.25 -25.59
N LEU A 149 2.89 -14.93 -24.71
CA LEU A 149 3.87 -15.97 -25.07
C LEU A 149 5.10 -15.45 -25.85
N THR A 150 5.45 -14.18 -25.67
CA THR A 150 6.65 -13.58 -26.27
C THR A 150 7.90 -13.95 -25.46
N TRP A 151 8.81 -14.70 -26.08
CA TRP A 151 10.15 -14.98 -25.54
C TRP A 151 11.09 -13.77 -25.73
N ILE A 152 11.70 -13.33 -24.64
CA ILE A 152 12.68 -12.24 -24.62
C ILE A 152 14.07 -12.85 -24.52
N GLU A 153 14.90 -12.66 -25.55
CA GLU A 153 16.26 -13.16 -25.58
C GLU A 153 17.22 -12.20 -24.88
N THR A 154 17.73 -12.60 -23.72
CA THR A 154 18.68 -11.83 -22.90
C THR A 154 20.12 -12.33 -22.99
N GLY A 155 20.34 -13.50 -23.63
CA GLY A 155 21.61 -14.23 -23.61
C GLY A 155 21.85 -15.05 -22.34
N ASP A 156 20.97 -14.92 -21.34
CA ASP A 156 20.93 -15.77 -20.15
C ASP A 156 19.59 -16.51 -20.12
N PRO A 157 19.55 -17.85 -20.29
CA PRO A 157 18.30 -18.58 -20.46
C PRO A 157 17.31 -18.43 -19.28
N VAL A 158 17.82 -18.35 -18.05
CA VAL A 158 16.99 -18.19 -16.85
C VAL A 158 16.42 -16.78 -16.81
N LEU A 159 17.25 -15.76 -17.03
CA LEU A 159 16.77 -14.37 -17.08
C LEU A 159 15.77 -14.16 -18.22
N SER A 160 16.02 -14.75 -19.39
CA SER A 160 15.10 -14.74 -20.54
C SER A 160 13.72 -15.27 -20.14
N LEU A 161 13.65 -16.43 -19.46
CA LEU A 161 12.40 -16.96 -18.93
C LEU A 161 11.77 -16.01 -17.91
N MET A 162 12.53 -15.43 -16.98
CA MET A 162 11.99 -14.56 -15.92
C MET A 162 11.30 -13.30 -16.44
N VAL A 163 11.78 -12.73 -17.55
CA VAL A 163 11.27 -11.47 -18.11
C VAL A 163 10.32 -11.69 -19.30
N SER A 164 10.23 -12.92 -19.81
CA SER A 164 9.31 -13.28 -20.90
C SER A 164 7.86 -13.30 -20.42
N SER A 165 6.94 -12.98 -21.33
CA SER A 165 5.51 -13.08 -21.05
C SER A 165 5.05 -14.54 -21.07
N VAL A 166 4.13 -14.88 -20.18
CA VAL A 166 3.50 -16.19 -20.09
C VAL A 166 2.00 -16.01 -20.30
N ASP A 167 1.32 -17.08 -20.75
CA ASP A 167 -0.13 -17.10 -20.82
C ASP A 167 -0.73 -16.81 -19.43
N GLY A 168 -1.75 -15.94 -19.37
CA GLY A 168 -2.42 -15.55 -18.14
C GLY A 168 -3.13 -16.72 -17.44
N ASP A 169 -3.51 -17.76 -18.20
CA ASP A 169 -4.11 -18.99 -17.66
C ASP A 169 -3.05 -20.04 -17.25
N CYS A 170 -1.76 -19.72 -17.35
CA CYS A 170 -0.69 -20.64 -16.99
C CYS A 170 -0.63 -20.82 -15.47
N SER A 171 -1.00 -22.01 -15.01
CA SER A 171 -1.01 -22.38 -13.59
C SER A 171 0.36 -22.24 -12.90
N TRP A 172 1.44 -22.23 -13.67
CA TRP A 172 2.81 -22.11 -13.20
C TRP A 172 3.09 -20.77 -12.50
N VAL A 173 2.61 -19.66 -13.07
CA VAL A 173 3.04 -18.31 -12.68
C VAL A 173 2.03 -17.58 -11.80
N ARG A 174 0.95 -18.26 -11.42
CA ARG A 174 -0.14 -17.65 -10.63
C ARG A 174 0.32 -17.17 -9.26
N ASP A 175 1.25 -17.91 -8.65
CA ASP A 175 1.61 -17.74 -7.25
C ASP A 175 2.94 -16.96 -7.06
N SER A 176 3.51 -16.37 -8.13
CA SER A 176 4.79 -15.65 -8.09
C SER A 176 4.86 -14.51 -9.12
N ASN A 177 5.92 -13.70 -9.02
CA ASN A 177 6.29 -12.74 -10.07
C ASN A 177 7.59 -13.19 -10.75
N PHE A 178 7.89 -12.62 -11.93
CA PHE A 178 9.08 -12.95 -12.73
C PHE A 178 9.20 -14.44 -13.07
N ASN A 179 8.06 -15.10 -13.24
CA ASN A 179 7.95 -16.54 -13.52
C ASN A 179 8.74 -17.43 -12.54
N PHE A 180 8.90 -16.99 -11.29
CA PHE A 180 9.68 -17.72 -10.28
C PHE A 180 8.98 -19.04 -9.89
N PRO A 181 9.66 -20.21 -9.99
CA PRO A 181 9.08 -21.50 -9.64
C PRO A 181 8.84 -21.65 -8.14
N CYS A 182 7.56 -21.68 -7.76
CA CYS A 182 7.14 -22.05 -6.42
C CYS A 182 5.70 -22.56 -6.43
N THR A 183 5.32 -23.34 -5.42
CA THR A 183 3.94 -23.82 -5.27
C THR A 183 3.08 -22.90 -4.40
N GLN A 184 3.71 -21.99 -3.66
CA GLN A 184 3.04 -21.05 -2.75
C GLN A 184 3.75 -19.69 -2.76
N ARG A 185 2.96 -18.61 -2.68
CA ARG A 185 3.47 -17.23 -2.73
C ARG A 185 4.41 -16.87 -1.58
N ASP A 186 4.31 -17.54 -0.44
CA ASP A 186 5.25 -17.36 0.68
C ASP A 186 6.68 -17.82 0.33
N PHE A 187 6.84 -18.80 -0.57
CA PHE A 187 8.17 -19.23 -1.03
C PHE A 187 8.80 -18.22 -2.00
N TYR A 188 8.01 -17.64 -2.91
CA TYR A 188 8.46 -16.49 -3.71
C TYR A 188 8.86 -15.33 -2.80
N SER A 189 8.03 -15.00 -1.81
CA SER A 189 8.32 -13.94 -0.84
C SER A 189 9.61 -14.21 -0.06
N LEU A 190 9.86 -15.46 0.35
CA LEU A 190 11.11 -15.87 0.98
C LEU A 190 12.30 -15.74 0.04
N ALA A 191 12.17 -16.06 -1.24
CA ALA A 191 13.23 -15.88 -2.23
C ALA A 191 13.66 -14.41 -2.32
N ILE A 192 12.70 -13.47 -2.37
CA ILE A 192 12.99 -12.02 -2.33
C ILE A 192 13.67 -11.63 -1.01
N LEU A 193 13.18 -12.13 0.12
CA LEU A 193 13.80 -11.87 1.42
C LEU A 193 15.24 -12.39 1.51
N LEU A 194 15.60 -13.47 0.82
CA LEU A 194 16.94 -14.06 0.84
C LEU A 194 17.96 -13.27 0.02
N ILE A 195 17.54 -12.66 -1.09
CA ILE A 195 18.43 -11.85 -1.95
C ILE A 195 18.52 -10.39 -1.52
N THR A 196 17.66 -9.98 -0.59
CA THR A 196 17.61 -8.60 -0.10
C THR A 196 18.38 -8.47 1.21
N GLU A 197 19.09 -7.36 1.37
CA GLU A 197 19.80 -7.04 2.61
C GLU A 197 18.87 -6.93 3.82
N ASP A 198 19.39 -7.33 4.99
CA ASP A 198 18.64 -7.43 6.23
C ASP A 198 18.00 -6.13 6.70
N GLY A 199 18.65 -5.00 6.41
CA GLY A 199 18.21 -3.66 6.79
C GLY A 199 17.20 -3.03 5.83
N ALA A 200 16.95 -3.65 4.67
CA ALA A 200 15.97 -3.15 3.73
C ALA A 200 14.57 -3.15 4.36
N VAL A 201 13.75 -2.21 3.91
CA VAL A 201 12.42 -1.99 4.42
C VAL A 201 11.42 -2.88 3.69
N CYS A 202 10.54 -3.52 4.45
CA CYS A 202 9.37 -4.24 3.96
C CYS A 202 8.13 -3.49 4.44
N GLU A 203 7.31 -3.04 3.50
CA GLU A 203 6.19 -2.15 3.72
C GLU A 203 4.89 -2.75 3.22
N LEU A 204 3.82 -2.51 3.96
CA LEU A 204 2.43 -2.61 3.49
C LEU A 204 1.85 -1.20 3.55
N ASP A 205 1.66 -0.57 2.39
CA ASP A 205 1.11 0.78 2.30
C ASP A 205 -0.42 0.74 2.22
N LEU A 206 -1.08 1.39 3.18
CA LEU A 206 -2.54 1.47 3.29
C LEU A 206 -3.08 2.86 2.93
N LYS A 207 -2.22 3.81 2.58
CA LYS A 207 -2.58 5.22 2.31
C LYS A 207 -3.80 5.34 1.43
N TRP A 208 -3.80 4.69 0.27
CA TRP A 208 -4.91 4.82 -0.68
C TRP A 208 -6.21 4.21 -0.17
N LEU A 209 -6.11 3.12 0.59
CA LEU A 209 -7.27 2.44 1.16
C LEU A 209 -7.92 3.28 2.28
N ILE A 210 -7.10 3.93 3.10
CA ILE A 210 -7.56 4.88 4.12
C ILE A 210 -8.15 6.13 3.47
N SER A 211 -7.52 6.67 2.42
CA SER A 211 -8.04 7.83 1.69
C SER A 211 -9.40 7.59 1.03
N ALA A 212 -9.71 6.33 0.74
CA ALA A 212 -10.99 5.88 0.23
C ALA A 212 -12.00 5.53 1.34
N GLU A 213 -11.66 5.79 2.61
CA GLU A 213 -12.47 5.50 3.81
C GLU A 213 -12.81 4.00 3.95
N LEU A 214 -11.95 3.12 3.42
CA LEU A 214 -12.15 1.67 3.48
C LEU A 214 -11.48 1.01 4.69
N THR A 215 -10.57 1.69 5.39
CA THR A 215 -9.97 1.22 6.64
C THR A 215 -9.55 2.37 7.56
N ASP A 216 -9.20 2.05 8.81
CA ASP A 216 -8.84 3.01 9.84
C ASP A 216 -7.44 3.63 9.63
N ASP A 217 -7.30 4.93 9.93
CA ASP A 217 -6.07 5.75 9.78
C ASP A 217 -5.04 5.58 10.92
N PHE A 218 -5.17 4.56 11.77
CA PHE A 218 -4.35 4.39 12.98
C PHE A 218 -4.23 5.68 13.83
N ASP A 219 -5.31 6.43 13.92
CA ASP A 219 -5.42 7.68 14.70
C ASP A 219 -5.04 7.48 16.18
N ASP A 220 -5.24 6.27 16.71
CA ASP A 220 -4.79 5.83 18.02
C ASP A 220 -3.28 6.08 18.26
N LEU A 221 -2.46 6.03 17.21
CA LEU A 221 -1.03 6.36 17.29
C LEU A 221 -0.79 7.85 17.47
N GLU A 222 -1.56 8.69 16.78
CA GLU A 222 -1.50 10.16 16.96
C GLU A 222 -1.93 10.54 18.37
N GLU A 223 -3.03 9.97 18.86
CA GLU A 223 -3.56 10.25 20.20
C GLU A 223 -2.57 9.86 21.31
N LYS A 224 -1.91 8.71 21.16
CA LYS A 224 -0.83 8.27 22.06
C LYS A 224 0.33 9.26 22.08
N HIS A 225 0.79 9.70 20.91
CA HIS A 225 1.88 10.69 20.81
C HIS A 225 1.47 12.06 21.37
N ALA A 226 0.24 12.50 21.15
CA ALA A 226 -0.29 13.77 21.66
C ALA A 226 -0.62 13.74 23.17
N GLY A 227 -0.69 12.55 23.78
CA GLY A 227 -1.10 12.36 25.18
C GLY A 227 -2.55 12.76 25.47
N ALA A 228 -3.37 12.89 24.42
CA ALA A 228 -4.76 13.31 24.50
C ALA A 228 -5.55 12.82 23.28
N THR A 229 -6.78 12.37 23.51
CA THR A 229 -7.67 11.95 22.44
C THR A 229 -8.14 13.14 21.60
N GLN A 230 -8.54 12.88 20.36
CA GLN A 230 -9.05 13.90 19.46
C GLN A 230 -10.28 14.63 20.03
N PRO A 231 -11.28 13.96 20.64
CA PRO A 231 -12.40 14.65 21.30
C PRO A 231 -11.96 15.59 22.43
N LEU A 232 -10.95 15.21 23.22
CA LEU A 232 -10.43 16.07 24.29
C LEU A 232 -9.72 17.30 23.73
N ARG A 233 -8.97 17.16 22.65
CA ARG A 233 -8.32 18.29 21.97
C ARG A 233 -9.34 19.26 21.40
N HIS A 234 -10.37 18.75 20.72
CA HIS A 234 -11.48 19.57 20.19
C HIS A 234 -12.21 20.31 21.31
N ALA A 235 -12.55 19.62 22.41
CA ALA A 235 -13.19 20.25 23.56
C ALA A 235 -12.32 21.36 24.17
N ARG A 236 -11.01 21.15 24.32
CA ARG A 236 -10.06 22.16 24.81
C ARG A 236 -9.98 23.37 23.87
N GLN A 237 -9.95 23.13 22.57
CA GLN A 237 -9.93 24.20 21.57
C GLN A 237 -11.23 25.02 21.62
N SER A 238 -12.40 24.38 21.61
CA SER A 238 -13.68 25.08 21.70
C SER A 238 -13.81 25.90 22.98
N LEU A 239 -13.35 25.35 24.13
CA LEU A 239 -13.33 26.10 25.38
C LEU A 239 -12.38 27.31 25.35
N SER A 240 -11.21 27.18 24.70
CA SER A 240 -10.27 28.29 24.50
C SER A 240 -10.86 29.39 23.63
N GLU A 241 -11.51 29.01 22.52
CA GLU A 241 -12.19 29.93 21.61
C GLU A 241 -13.33 30.69 22.30
N LEU A 242 -14.17 29.98 23.08
CA LEU A 242 -15.22 30.61 23.89
C LEU A 242 -14.62 31.58 24.92
N SER A 243 -13.53 31.21 25.58
CA SER A 243 -12.84 32.09 26.53
C SER A 243 -12.31 33.37 25.86
N ALA A 244 -11.70 33.24 24.68
CA ALA A 244 -11.20 34.37 23.89
C ALA A 244 -12.35 35.30 23.44
N LEU A 245 -13.49 34.74 23.04
CA LEU A 245 -14.68 35.51 22.66
C LEU A 245 -15.20 36.32 23.85
N VAL A 246 -15.37 35.70 25.02
CA VAL A 246 -15.80 36.40 26.25
C VAL A 246 -14.83 37.51 26.63
N GLY A 247 -13.51 37.26 26.55
CA GLY A 247 -12.50 38.28 26.79
C GLY A 247 -12.55 39.47 25.81
N THR A 248 -12.93 39.21 24.56
CA THR A 248 -13.10 40.24 23.52
C THR A 248 -14.36 41.07 23.77
N VAL A 249 -15.48 40.42 24.12
CA VAL A 249 -16.72 41.10 24.51
C VAL A 249 -16.49 41.97 25.75
N ALA A 250 -15.77 41.46 26.76
CA ALA A 250 -15.42 42.24 27.95
C ALA A 250 -14.54 43.46 27.60
N LYS A 251 -13.58 43.32 26.67
CA LYS A 251 -12.76 44.45 26.18
C LYS A 251 -13.57 45.47 25.38
N LEU A 252 -14.56 45.05 24.61
CA LEU A 252 -15.46 45.95 23.88
C LEU A 252 -16.44 46.67 24.81
N ALA A 253 -16.98 45.98 25.82
CA ALA A 253 -17.81 46.58 26.86
C ALA A 253 -17.05 47.62 27.71
N MET A 254 -15.75 47.40 27.95
CA MET A 254 -14.88 48.38 28.61
C MET A 254 -14.44 49.55 27.70
N ARG A 255 -14.55 49.41 26.37
CA ARG A 255 -14.24 50.46 25.38
C ARG A 255 -15.45 51.27 24.93
N GLN A 256 -16.67 50.87 25.29
CA GLN A 256 -17.81 51.78 25.23
C GLN A 256 -17.71 52.75 26.41
N PRO A 257 -17.53 54.07 26.20
CA PRO A 257 -17.66 55.01 27.30
C PRO A 257 -19.09 54.90 27.81
N PHE A 258 -19.24 54.53 29.08
CA PHE A 258 -20.48 54.73 29.81
C PHE A 258 -20.94 56.16 29.56
N VAL A 259 -22.00 56.33 28.76
CA VAL A 259 -22.78 57.57 28.79
C VAL A 259 -23.51 57.54 30.13
N LEU A 260 -22.83 58.00 31.17
CA LEU A 260 -23.47 58.42 32.40
C LEU A 260 -24.45 59.51 32.00
N PHE A 261 -25.75 59.22 32.01
CA PHE A 261 -26.78 60.26 32.10
C PHE A 261 -26.62 60.96 33.46
N LYS A 262 -25.67 61.88 33.57
CA LYS A 262 -25.68 62.95 34.56
C LYS A 262 -26.63 64.03 34.03
N GLY A 263 -27.76 64.22 34.71
CA GLY A 263 -28.52 65.47 34.64
C GLY A 263 -30.02 65.32 34.34
N LEU A 264 -30.81 64.96 35.36
CA LEU A 264 -32.16 65.49 35.52
C LEU A 264 -32.14 66.36 36.77
N THR A 265 -31.93 67.66 36.52
CA THR A 265 -31.88 68.76 37.48
C THR A 265 -33.26 69.02 38.08
N PHE A 266 -33.33 69.08 39.42
CA PHE A 266 -34.38 69.76 40.16
C PHE A 266 -34.20 71.29 40.05
N GLN A 267 -35.31 72.05 40.14
CA GLN A 267 -35.50 73.52 40.14
C GLN A 267 -35.85 74.13 38.76
N LYS A 268 -36.89 74.97 38.59
CA LYS A 268 -37.68 75.80 39.53
C LYS A 268 -38.95 76.33 38.81
N LEU A 269 -39.99 76.59 39.60
CA LEU A 269 -41.01 77.65 39.51
C LEU A 269 -41.81 77.87 38.21
N CYS A 270 -43.14 77.73 38.32
CA CYS A 270 -44.10 78.83 38.09
C CYS A 270 -45.46 78.49 38.73
N LEU A 271 -45.80 79.15 39.84
CA LEU A 271 -47.17 79.46 40.28
C LEU A 271 -47.42 80.92 39.85
N PRO A 272 -48.65 81.33 39.49
CA PRO A 272 -49.56 81.83 40.53
C PRO A 272 -51.08 81.66 40.28
N GLY A 273 -51.82 81.58 41.40
CA GLY A 273 -53.21 82.05 41.56
C GLY A 273 -54.31 81.12 41.01
N ALA A 274 -55.45 80.91 41.67
CA ALA A 274 -56.02 81.55 42.84
C ALA A 274 -57.20 80.69 43.37
N PHE A 275 -57.36 80.68 44.71
CA PHE A 275 -58.62 80.60 45.46
C PHE A 275 -59.57 79.38 45.34
N ARG A 276 -59.42 78.44 46.30
CA ARG A 276 -60.34 78.02 47.39
C ARG A 276 -61.78 78.62 47.46
N PRO A 277 -62.68 78.14 48.35
CA PRO A 277 -62.93 76.79 48.92
C PRO A 277 -64.45 76.48 49.10
N GLY A 278 -64.82 75.32 49.69
CA GLY A 278 -66.07 75.19 50.46
C GLY A 278 -66.76 73.82 50.40
N ASP A 279 -66.88 73.20 51.58
CA ASP A 279 -67.67 72.03 52.02
C ASP A 279 -67.31 70.61 51.53
#